data_AF-A0A2V5U181-F1
#
_entry.id   AF-A0A2V5U181-F1
#
_cell.length_a   1.000
_cell.length_b   1.000
_cell.length_c   1.000
_cell.angle_alpha   90.00
_cell.angle_beta   90.00
_cell.angle_gamma   90.00
#
_symmetry.space_group_name_H-M   'P 1'
#
loop_
_entity.id
_entity.type
_entity.pdbx_description
1 polymer ?
#
loop_
_entity_poly.entity_id
_entity_poly.type
_entity_poly.pdbx_seq_one_letter_code
_entity_poly.pdbx_strand_id
1 'polypeptide(L)'
;MVVYAACAVISRQSLMASSPAGEVVGWGSIVLPHFEPATVFTRIAAGWGHDLALKSDGTVVAWGDNLSGQATPPAGLSNVVAVAAGLYHSLALKSDSTVVGWGANVWGETTVPAGLSNVVAIAVGNGHSLALRSDGTVVAWGDNAGGQINVPVGLSNVTAIAAGYGHNLALKSDNTVVAWGDNTSGQTTVPSGLSNIIAVAAGGNDSLALRSDGSVVAWGENSDGQTNVPVGLSNVVAIAVGSSYGSHNLALRSDGKVVRWGDNRFLPKAGPVELSNVVAVAAGMSHSLALKSDGSVIGWGDNTFGQTTVLRRDMATVWH
;
A
#
# COMPACT_ATOMS: atom_id res chain seq x y z
N MET A 1 20.09 0.39 3.61
CA MET A 1 19.00 0.92 2.77
C MET A 1 17.82 -0.01 2.99
N VAL A 2 16.89 0.37 3.88
CA VAL A 2 15.76 -0.48 4.30
C VAL A 2 14.60 -0.17 3.36
N VAL A 3 14.18 -1.17 2.59
CA VAL A 3 13.04 -1.08 1.65
C VAL A 3 11.80 -1.50 2.43
N TYR A 4 10.93 -0.55 2.72
CA TYR A 4 9.63 -0.82 3.35
C TYR A 4 8.73 -1.54 2.34
N ALA A 5 8.03 -2.55 2.81
CA ALA A 5 7.10 -3.31 2.00
C ALA A 5 5.68 -2.77 2.22
N ALA A 6 4.92 -2.69 1.11
CA ALA A 6 3.80 -1.79 0.84
C ALA A 6 4.21 -0.29 0.82
N CYS A 7 4.36 0.24 -0.41
CA CYS A 7 4.92 1.55 -0.77
C CYS A 7 6.47 1.62 -0.80
N ALA A 8 7.04 1.24 -1.95
CA ALA A 8 8.46 1.41 -2.22
C ALA A 8 8.82 2.90 -2.22
N VAL A 9 9.78 3.30 -1.39
CA VAL A 9 10.35 4.66 -1.35
C VAL A 9 11.76 4.62 -1.92
N ILE A 10 12.01 5.46 -2.92
CA ILE A 10 13.33 5.71 -3.50
C ILE A 10 14.25 6.35 -2.44
N SER A 11 15.50 5.87 -2.38
CA SER A 11 16.56 6.37 -1.50
C SER A 11 16.89 7.84 -1.76
N ARG A 12 17.11 8.59 -0.66
CA ARG A 12 17.50 10.01 -0.62
C ARG A 12 18.55 10.38 -1.68
N GLN A 13 18.22 11.31 -2.56
CA GLN A 13 19.20 12.26 -3.10
C GLN A 13 18.85 13.65 -2.57
N SER A 14 19.86 14.30 -1.99
CA SER A 14 19.83 15.65 -1.49
C SER A 14 19.61 16.65 -2.63
N LEU A 15 18.51 17.40 -2.59
CA LEU A 15 18.41 18.69 -3.27
C LEU A 15 17.95 19.76 -2.28
N MET A 16 18.88 20.67 -1.96
CA MET A 16 18.50 22.02 -1.54
C MET A 16 18.06 22.78 -2.80
N ALA A 17 16.79 23.17 -2.84
CA ALA A 17 16.33 24.37 -3.54
C ALA A 17 14.90 24.67 -3.06
N SER A 18 14.69 25.91 -2.61
CA SER A 18 13.38 26.45 -2.26
C SER A 18 12.47 26.46 -3.50
N SER A 19 11.45 25.60 -3.52
CA SER A 19 10.38 25.64 -4.52
C SER A 19 9.06 26.07 -3.86
N PRO A 20 8.20 26.86 -4.54
CA PRO A 20 6.96 27.37 -3.97
C PRO A 20 5.94 26.23 -3.79
N ALA A 21 5.01 26.44 -2.84
CA ALA A 21 4.02 25.47 -2.37
C ALA A 21 3.28 24.67 -3.47
N GLY A 22 3.10 23.36 -3.21
CA GLY A 22 2.36 22.43 -4.07
C GLY A 22 0.84 22.65 -4.04
N GLU A 23 0.16 22.25 -5.12
CA GLU A 23 -1.29 22.34 -5.31
C GLU A 23 -1.92 20.94 -5.38
N VAL A 24 -3.08 20.76 -4.75
CA VAL A 24 -3.84 19.50 -4.70
C VAL A 24 -5.08 19.61 -5.60
N VAL A 25 -5.31 18.60 -6.45
CA VAL A 25 -6.50 18.51 -7.31
C VAL A 25 -7.20 17.17 -7.05
N GLY A 26 -8.45 17.23 -6.59
CA GLY A 26 -9.35 16.09 -6.42
C GLY A 26 -10.72 16.36 -7.05
N TRP A 27 -11.41 15.30 -7.46
CA TRP A 27 -12.76 15.33 -8.03
C TRP A 27 -13.73 14.59 -7.11
N GLY A 28 -14.64 15.30 -6.43
CA GLY A 28 -15.63 14.69 -5.51
C GLY A 28 -16.00 15.57 -4.32
N SER A 29 -17.14 15.31 -3.68
CA SER A 29 -17.82 16.19 -2.72
C SER A 29 -17.91 15.63 -1.29
N ILE A 30 -16.77 15.36 -0.66
CA ILE A 30 -16.64 15.21 0.80
C ILE A 30 -15.50 16.13 1.26
N VAL A 31 -15.78 16.91 2.30
CA VAL A 31 -14.82 17.82 2.93
C VAL A 31 -14.16 17.06 4.09
N LEU A 32 -12.88 16.70 3.92
CA LEU A 32 -12.01 16.23 5.00
C LEU A 32 -11.83 17.34 6.06
N PRO A 33 -11.45 17.03 7.30
CA PRO A 33 -11.08 18.08 8.27
C PRO A 33 -10.03 19.02 7.67
N HIS A 34 -10.20 20.33 7.90
CA HIS A 34 -9.26 21.37 7.46
C HIS A 34 -7.83 21.06 7.93
N PHE A 35 -6.87 21.06 7.01
CA PHE A 35 -5.46 20.94 7.34
C PHE A 35 -4.76 22.28 7.20
N GLU A 36 -3.78 22.52 8.06
CA GLU A 36 -2.92 23.69 7.95
C GLU A 36 -2.21 23.70 6.57
N PRO A 37 -2.12 24.87 5.92
CA PRO A 37 -1.26 25.06 4.76
C PRO A 37 0.15 24.52 5.04
N ALA A 38 0.74 23.79 4.07
CA ALA A 38 2.05 23.10 4.16
C ALA A 38 2.08 21.71 4.83
N THR A 39 0.94 21.04 5.00
CA THR A 39 0.95 19.61 5.36
C THR A 39 1.65 18.77 4.27
N VAL A 40 2.77 18.13 4.62
CA VAL A 40 3.54 17.25 3.72
C VAL A 40 3.29 15.79 4.09
N PHE A 41 2.75 15.01 3.17
CA PHE A 41 2.65 13.55 3.32
C PHE A 41 3.92 12.85 2.87
N THR A 42 4.28 11.78 3.56
CA THR A 42 5.51 11.02 3.32
C THR A 42 5.25 9.55 2.96
N ARG A 43 4.08 9.02 3.29
CA ARG A 43 3.63 7.66 2.97
C ARG A 43 2.12 7.65 2.75
N ILE A 44 1.66 6.70 1.94
CA ILE A 44 0.25 6.44 1.69
C ILE A 44 0.00 4.93 1.79
N ALA A 45 -1.20 4.55 2.22
CA ALA A 45 -1.70 3.17 2.13
C ALA A 45 -3.18 3.22 1.72
N ALA A 46 -3.57 2.32 0.82
CA ALA A 46 -4.94 2.18 0.36
C ALA A 46 -5.47 0.81 0.79
N GLY A 47 -6.55 0.82 1.56
CA GLY A 47 -7.30 -0.36 1.97
C GLY A 47 -8.41 -0.68 0.98
N TRP A 48 -9.41 -1.44 1.41
CA TRP A 48 -10.56 -1.78 0.56
C TRP A 48 -11.34 -0.54 0.12
N GLY A 49 -11.79 0.25 1.10
CA GLY A 49 -12.59 1.46 0.88
C GLY A 49 -12.11 2.66 1.70
N HIS A 50 -10.99 2.51 2.42
CA HIS A 50 -10.39 3.58 3.23
C HIS A 50 -8.92 3.75 2.89
N ASP A 51 -8.38 4.91 3.26
CA ASP A 51 -7.02 5.29 2.97
C ASP A 51 -6.34 5.89 4.20
N LEU A 52 -5.02 5.76 4.23
CA LEU A 52 -4.15 6.33 5.26
C LEU A 52 -3.08 7.18 4.59
N ALA A 53 -2.75 8.32 5.20
CA ALA A 53 -1.57 9.10 4.86
C ALA A 53 -0.78 9.47 6.11
N LEU A 54 0.54 9.27 6.05
CA LEU A 54 1.47 9.65 7.10
C LEU A 54 2.01 11.06 6.82
N LYS A 55 1.78 11.98 7.75
CA LYS A 55 2.35 13.32 7.72
C LYS A 55 3.82 13.30 8.14
N SER A 56 4.59 14.28 7.67
CA SER A 56 6.01 14.46 8.02
C SER A 56 6.26 14.74 9.51
N ASP A 57 5.23 15.17 10.26
CA ASP A 57 5.25 15.36 11.72
C ASP A 57 5.06 14.04 12.51
N GLY A 58 4.89 12.90 11.82
CA GLY A 58 4.71 11.59 12.44
C GLY A 58 3.27 11.28 12.89
N THR A 59 2.28 12.06 12.44
CA THR A 59 0.85 11.80 12.69
C THR A 59 0.14 11.24 11.46
N VAL A 60 -0.98 10.55 11.67
CA VAL A 60 -1.72 9.83 10.61
C VAL A 60 -3.07 10.48 10.34
N VAL A 61 -3.41 10.63 9.06
CA VAL A 61 -4.75 10.96 8.59
C VAL A 61 -5.35 9.72 7.95
N ALA A 62 -6.65 9.53 8.13
CA ALA A 62 -7.40 8.52 7.41
C ALA A 62 -8.71 9.09 6.85
N TRP A 63 -9.19 8.50 5.76
CA TRP A 63 -10.46 8.88 5.12
C TRP A 63 -11.06 7.69 4.35
N GLY A 64 -12.28 7.84 3.84
CA GLY A 64 -13.03 6.78 3.17
C GLY A 64 -13.97 6.04 4.12
N ASP A 65 -14.19 4.75 3.85
CA ASP A 65 -15.06 3.89 4.65
C ASP A 65 -14.61 3.83 6.13
N ASN A 66 -15.57 3.96 7.02
CA ASN A 66 -15.33 3.98 8.46
C ASN A 66 -16.34 3.12 9.24
N LEU A 67 -17.04 2.19 8.58
CA LEU A 67 -18.05 1.34 9.23
C LEU A 67 -17.51 0.49 10.39
N SER A 68 -16.21 0.20 10.40
CA SER A 68 -15.51 -0.53 11.46
C SER A 68 -14.55 0.35 12.27
N GLY A 69 -14.57 1.68 12.08
CA GLY A 69 -13.62 2.60 12.69
C GLY A 69 -12.22 2.63 12.04
N GLN A 70 -12.04 1.98 10.89
CA GLN A 70 -10.75 1.83 10.21
C GLN A 70 -10.16 3.13 9.65
N ALA A 71 -11.01 4.13 9.42
CA ALA A 71 -10.62 5.49 9.07
C ALA A 71 -10.62 6.45 10.29
N THR A 72 -10.55 5.92 11.52
CA THR A 72 -10.45 6.70 12.76
C THR A 72 -9.16 6.35 13.51
N PRO A 73 -8.02 6.98 13.18
CA PRO A 73 -6.78 6.74 13.89
C PRO A 73 -6.94 7.01 15.40
N PRO A 74 -6.35 6.19 16.29
CA PRO A 74 -6.44 6.38 17.73
C PRO A 74 -6.00 7.78 18.18
N ALA A 75 -6.72 8.35 19.15
CA ALA A 75 -6.37 9.65 19.72
C ALA A 75 -4.95 9.65 20.28
N GLY A 76 -4.16 10.66 19.94
CA GLY A 76 -2.76 10.79 20.37
C GLY A 76 -1.75 9.95 19.57
N LEU A 77 -2.17 9.23 18.52
CA LEU A 77 -1.25 8.50 17.65
C LEU A 77 -0.23 9.46 17.02
N SER A 78 1.04 9.21 17.32
CA SER A 78 2.17 10.06 16.95
C SER A 78 3.45 9.22 16.85
N ASN A 79 4.53 9.83 16.33
CA ASN A 79 5.81 9.16 16.07
C ASN A 79 5.67 7.96 15.12
N VAL A 80 4.72 8.01 14.20
CA VAL A 80 4.50 6.98 13.19
C VAL A 80 5.53 7.11 12.08
N VAL A 81 6.05 5.97 11.61
CA VAL A 81 7.05 5.87 10.53
C VAL A 81 6.57 5.03 9.34
N ALA A 82 5.55 4.20 9.52
CA ALA A 82 4.87 3.49 8.43
C ALA A 82 3.39 3.24 8.77
N VAL A 83 2.57 3.13 7.73
CA VAL A 83 1.13 2.83 7.81
C VAL A 83 0.78 1.74 6.82
N ALA A 84 -0.20 0.91 7.14
CA ALA A 84 -0.74 -0.11 6.24
C ALA A 84 -2.25 -0.25 6.46
N ALA A 85 -2.99 -0.47 5.37
CA ALA A 85 -4.44 -0.50 5.35
C ALA A 85 -4.91 -1.84 4.72
N GLY A 86 -5.76 -2.56 5.44
CA GLY A 86 -6.35 -3.83 5.03
C GLY A 86 -7.76 -3.68 4.48
N LEU A 87 -8.60 -4.71 4.67
CA LEU A 87 -10.00 -4.62 4.27
C LEU A 87 -10.80 -3.71 5.21
N TYR A 88 -10.74 -3.98 6.50
CA TYR A 88 -11.52 -3.25 7.53
C TYR A 88 -10.69 -2.85 8.74
N HIS A 89 -9.36 -2.92 8.65
CA HIS A 89 -8.46 -2.49 9.71
C HIS A 89 -7.20 -1.84 9.17
N SER A 90 -6.47 -1.22 10.08
CA SER A 90 -5.30 -0.39 9.81
C SER A 90 -4.24 -0.65 10.85
N LEU A 91 -2.98 -0.58 10.43
CA LEU A 91 -1.81 -0.64 11.31
C LEU A 91 -0.93 0.61 11.13
N ALA A 92 -0.33 1.04 12.23
CA ALA A 92 0.75 2.01 12.25
C ALA A 92 1.98 1.43 12.96
N LEU A 93 3.15 1.61 12.37
CA LEU A 93 4.44 1.32 12.98
C LEU A 93 5.01 2.63 13.53
N LYS A 94 5.36 2.64 14.81
CA LYS A 94 5.99 3.77 15.48
C LYS A 94 7.51 3.70 15.42
N SER A 95 8.17 4.84 15.61
CA SER A 95 9.64 4.96 15.59
C SER A 95 10.34 4.20 16.71
N ASP A 96 9.60 3.81 17.76
CA ASP A 96 10.05 2.95 18.86
C ASP A 96 9.85 1.44 18.56
N SER A 97 9.58 1.09 17.30
CA SER A 97 9.34 -0.27 16.83
C SER A 97 8.08 -0.96 17.41
N THR A 98 7.16 -0.19 18.01
CA THR A 98 5.84 -0.69 18.43
C THR A 98 4.81 -0.56 17.31
N VAL A 99 3.82 -1.45 17.30
CA VAL A 99 2.73 -1.47 16.32
C VAL A 99 1.43 -1.10 17.03
N VAL A 100 0.60 -0.28 16.37
CA VAL A 100 -0.75 0.09 16.81
C VAL A 100 -1.72 -0.34 15.73
N GLY A 101 -2.74 -1.12 16.10
CA GLY A 101 -3.84 -1.51 15.20
C GLY A 101 -5.17 -0.88 15.60
N TRP A 102 -6.01 -0.58 14.62
CA TRP A 102 -7.39 -0.11 14.83
C TRP A 102 -8.31 -0.52 13.67
N GLY A 103 -9.63 -0.45 13.88
CA GLY A 103 -10.64 -0.94 12.96
C GLY A 103 -11.29 -2.23 13.44
N ALA A 104 -11.68 -3.11 12.52
CA ALA A 104 -12.20 -4.43 12.81
C ALA A 104 -11.21 -5.26 13.65
N ASN A 105 -11.76 -6.15 14.49
CA ASN A 105 -10.97 -7.05 15.34
C ASN A 105 -11.69 -8.39 15.56
N VAL A 106 -12.47 -8.84 14.58
CA VAL A 106 -13.30 -10.06 14.73
C VAL A 106 -12.41 -11.31 14.86
N TRP A 107 -11.24 -11.27 14.23
CA TRP A 107 -10.25 -12.35 14.19
C TRP A 107 -9.02 -12.07 15.06
N GLY A 108 -9.02 -10.96 15.81
CA GLY A 108 -7.86 -10.50 16.56
C GLY A 108 -6.83 -9.74 15.71
N GLU A 109 -7.19 -9.31 14.50
CA GLU A 109 -6.32 -8.69 13.49
C GLU A 109 -5.70 -7.36 13.93
N THR A 110 -6.30 -6.66 14.89
CA THR A 110 -5.73 -5.46 15.54
C THR A 110 -5.18 -5.74 16.94
N THR A 111 -5.29 -6.97 17.42
CA THR A 111 -4.73 -7.41 18.71
C THR A 111 -3.26 -7.76 18.55
N VAL A 112 -2.40 -6.74 18.61
CA VAL A 112 -0.94 -6.88 18.45
C VAL A 112 -0.38 -7.91 19.47
N PRO A 113 0.36 -8.94 19.02
CA PRO A 113 0.91 -9.97 19.92
C PRO A 113 1.76 -9.39 21.06
N ALA A 114 1.54 -9.92 22.27
CA ALA A 114 2.31 -9.52 23.44
C ALA A 114 3.81 -9.80 23.23
N GLY A 115 4.66 -8.81 23.54
CA GLY A 115 6.11 -8.91 23.38
C GLY A 115 6.64 -8.66 21.96
N LEU A 116 5.76 -8.36 20.98
CA LEU A 116 6.19 -7.93 19.66
C LEU A 116 7.04 -6.65 19.77
N SER A 117 8.25 -6.72 19.24
CA SER A 117 9.27 -5.67 19.38
C SER A 117 10.26 -5.76 18.21
N ASN A 118 11.06 -4.70 18.02
CA ASN A 118 12.03 -4.59 16.93
C ASN A 118 11.38 -4.70 15.52
N VAL A 119 10.12 -4.28 15.40
CA VAL A 119 9.41 -4.26 14.11
C VAL A 119 10.00 -3.17 13.22
N VAL A 120 10.22 -3.52 11.94
CA VAL A 120 10.76 -2.64 10.90
C VAL A 120 9.83 -2.49 9.70
N ALA A 121 8.88 -3.41 9.50
CA ALA A 121 7.83 -3.27 8.50
C ALA A 121 6.53 -3.95 8.95
N ILE A 122 5.41 -3.50 8.40
CA ILE A 122 4.06 -4.01 8.66
C ILE A 122 3.34 -4.23 7.33
N ALA A 123 2.45 -5.23 7.26
CA ALA A 123 1.55 -5.44 6.15
C ALA A 123 0.20 -5.94 6.67
N VAL A 124 -0.86 -5.71 5.90
CA VAL A 124 -2.24 -5.94 6.33
C VAL A 124 -3.01 -6.63 5.21
N GLY A 125 -3.68 -7.73 5.51
CA GLY A 125 -4.54 -8.44 4.59
C GLY A 125 -6.03 -8.23 4.88
N ASN A 126 -6.87 -9.20 4.54
CA ASN A 126 -8.32 -9.09 4.74
C ASN A 126 -8.71 -9.01 6.23
N GLY A 127 -8.24 -9.99 6.99
CA GLY A 127 -8.52 -10.18 8.40
C GLY A 127 -7.29 -10.63 9.16
N HIS A 128 -6.10 -10.42 8.60
CA HIS A 128 -4.82 -10.77 9.22
C HIS A 128 -3.79 -9.66 9.04
N SER A 129 -2.74 -9.76 9.82
CA SER A 129 -1.71 -8.74 9.97
C SER A 129 -0.34 -9.40 10.03
N LEU A 130 0.66 -8.72 9.47
CA LEU A 130 2.06 -9.15 9.47
C LEU A 130 2.96 -8.07 10.08
N ALA A 131 4.00 -8.49 10.77
CA ALA A 131 5.13 -7.67 11.17
C ALA A 131 6.45 -8.35 10.78
N LEU A 132 7.36 -7.58 10.19
CA LEU A 132 8.74 -7.98 9.96
C LEU A 132 9.60 -7.38 11.06
N ARG A 133 10.38 -8.21 11.74
CA ARG A 133 11.36 -7.78 12.74
C ARG A 133 12.71 -7.52 12.09
N SER A 134 13.54 -6.71 12.75
CA SER A 134 14.87 -6.31 12.27
C SER A 134 15.84 -7.49 12.10
N ASP A 135 15.58 -8.63 12.73
CA ASP A 135 16.35 -9.88 12.60
C ASP A 135 15.90 -10.72 11.40
N GLY A 136 14.95 -10.24 10.59
CA GLY A 136 14.43 -10.94 9.41
C GLY A 136 13.37 -12.00 9.73
N THR A 137 12.86 -12.04 10.97
CA THR A 137 11.73 -12.91 11.35
C THR A 137 10.38 -12.25 11.07
N VAL A 138 9.40 -13.04 10.66
CA VAL A 138 8.02 -12.59 10.38
C VAL A 138 7.09 -13.10 11.46
N VAL A 139 6.24 -12.22 11.97
CA VAL A 139 5.15 -12.54 12.89
C VAL A 139 3.83 -12.26 12.19
N ALA A 140 2.88 -13.19 12.26
CA ALA A 140 1.56 -13.08 11.67
C ALA A 140 0.49 -13.33 12.72
N TRP A 141 -0.63 -12.59 12.68
CA TRP A 141 -1.77 -12.77 13.59
C TRP A 141 -3.09 -12.35 12.91
N GLY A 142 -4.22 -12.80 13.47
CA GLY A 142 -5.56 -12.60 12.90
C GLY A 142 -6.14 -13.88 12.30
N ASP A 143 -6.90 -13.74 11.22
CA ASP A 143 -7.54 -14.83 10.48
C ASP A 143 -6.54 -15.88 9.99
N ASN A 144 -6.94 -17.14 10.08
CA ASN A 144 -6.16 -18.29 9.61
C ASN A 144 -6.99 -19.27 8.78
N ALA A 145 -8.18 -18.89 8.29
CA ALA A 145 -9.04 -19.79 7.54
C ALA A 145 -8.35 -20.40 6.30
N GLY A 146 -7.45 -19.65 5.66
CA GLY A 146 -6.62 -20.08 4.53
C GLY A 146 -5.17 -20.39 4.89
N GLY A 147 -4.80 -20.44 6.18
CA GLY A 147 -3.42 -20.64 6.62
C GLY A 147 -2.54 -19.38 6.57
N GLN A 148 -3.13 -18.19 6.52
CA GLN A 148 -2.43 -16.91 6.32
C GLN A 148 -1.44 -16.59 7.44
N ILE A 149 -1.69 -17.06 8.67
CA ILE A 149 -0.79 -16.84 9.80
C ILE A 149 0.16 -18.01 10.05
N ASN A 150 0.08 -19.08 9.25
CA ASN A 150 1.01 -20.22 9.31
C ASN A 150 2.33 -19.86 8.62
N VAL A 151 3.11 -18.96 9.22
CA VAL A 151 4.44 -18.56 8.71
C VAL A 151 5.30 -19.81 8.47
N PRO A 152 5.88 -20.01 7.27
CA PRO A 152 6.64 -21.21 6.94
C PRO A 152 7.79 -21.47 7.92
N VAL A 153 7.91 -22.73 8.36
CA VAL A 153 9.00 -23.15 9.25
C VAL A 153 10.35 -22.90 8.56
N GLY A 154 11.26 -22.23 9.27
CA GLY A 154 12.59 -21.88 8.77
C GLY A 154 12.65 -20.62 7.90
N LEU A 155 11.54 -19.92 7.69
CA LEU A 155 11.55 -18.62 7.03
C LEU A 155 12.44 -17.64 7.83
N SER A 156 13.45 -17.12 7.15
CA SER A 156 14.48 -16.26 7.74
C SER A 156 15.09 -15.38 6.65
N ASN A 157 15.86 -14.36 7.09
CA ASN A 157 16.49 -13.38 6.19
C ASN A 157 15.47 -12.63 5.33
N VAL A 158 14.26 -12.39 5.85
CA VAL A 158 13.22 -11.61 5.17
C VAL A 158 13.58 -10.13 5.22
N THR A 159 13.47 -9.46 4.09
CA THR A 159 13.75 -8.03 3.92
C THR A 159 12.51 -7.21 3.61
N ALA A 160 11.45 -7.85 3.10
CA ALA A 160 10.18 -7.21 2.80
C ALA A 160 9.01 -8.21 2.86
N ILE A 161 7.81 -7.73 3.20
CA ILE A 161 6.58 -8.52 3.37
C ILE A 161 5.39 -7.86 2.65
N ALA A 162 4.54 -8.63 2.00
CA ALA A 162 3.26 -8.15 1.48
C ALA A 162 2.14 -9.10 1.91
N ALA A 163 0.97 -8.54 2.21
CA ALA A 163 -0.23 -9.30 2.56
C ALA A 163 -1.31 -8.97 1.54
N GLY A 164 -1.87 -10.00 0.93
CA GLY A 164 -3.03 -9.92 0.05
C GLY A 164 -4.31 -10.21 0.82
N TYR A 165 -5.40 -10.52 0.10
CA TYR A 165 -6.67 -10.85 0.74
C TYR A 165 -6.54 -12.08 1.65
N GLY A 166 -6.00 -13.17 1.11
CA GLY A 166 -5.87 -14.45 1.81
C GLY A 166 -4.48 -15.05 1.78
N HIS A 167 -3.46 -14.33 1.32
CA HIS A 167 -2.10 -14.86 1.17
C HIS A 167 -1.05 -13.82 1.53
N ASN A 168 0.21 -14.25 1.57
CA ASN A 168 1.34 -13.42 1.91
C ASN A 168 2.52 -13.71 1.01
N LEU A 169 3.38 -12.72 0.84
CA LEU A 169 4.67 -12.80 0.18
C LEU A 169 5.76 -12.31 1.13
N ALA A 170 6.88 -13.01 1.16
CA ALA A 170 8.12 -12.57 1.80
C ALA A 170 9.24 -12.52 0.75
N LEU A 171 9.88 -11.37 0.63
CA LEU A 171 11.12 -11.20 -0.13
C LEU A 171 12.29 -11.43 0.81
N LYS A 172 13.19 -12.33 0.43
CA LYS A 172 14.41 -12.66 1.18
C LYS A 172 15.60 -11.84 0.67
N SER A 173 16.63 -11.73 1.51
CA SER A 173 17.89 -11.02 1.19
C SER A 173 18.69 -11.63 0.03
N ASP A 174 18.38 -12.87 -0.37
CA ASP A 174 18.93 -13.54 -1.55
C ASP A 174 18.12 -13.24 -2.84
N ASN A 175 17.20 -12.27 -2.77
CA ASN A 175 16.32 -11.82 -3.84
C ASN A 175 15.34 -12.91 -4.35
N THR A 176 15.03 -13.90 -3.51
CA THR A 176 13.99 -14.91 -3.75
C THR A 176 12.70 -14.59 -3.00
N VAL A 177 11.59 -15.17 -3.45
CA VAL A 177 10.25 -14.94 -2.87
C VAL A 177 9.70 -16.24 -2.28
N VAL A 178 9.15 -16.15 -1.08
CA VAL A 178 8.35 -17.21 -0.45
C VAL A 178 6.91 -16.72 -0.34
N ALA A 179 5.95 -17.57 -0.65
CA ALA A 179 4.52 -17.28 -0.53
C ALA A 179 3.82 -18.33 0.32
N TRP A 180 2.82 -17.92 1.11
CA TRP A 180 2.00 -18.82 1.93
C TRP A 180 0.61 -18.24 2.20
N GLY A 181 -0.32 -19.07 2.68
CA GLY A 181 -1.73 -18.74 2.86
C GLY A 181 -2.60 -19.45 1.81
N ASP A 182 -3.73 -18.84 1.48
CA ASP A 182 -4.67 -19.36 0.48
C ASP A 182 -4.01 -19.48 -0.90
N ASN A 183 -4.33 -20.55 -1.62
CA ASN A 183 -3.80 -20.82 -2.95
C ASN A 183 -4.90 -21.25 -3.95
N THR A 184 -6.16 -20.93 -3.68
CA THR A 184 -7.29 -21.32 -4.53
C THR A 184 -7.20 -20.80 -5.96
N SER A 185 -6.53 -19.67 -6.19
CA SER A 185 -6.27 -19.07 -7.50
C SER A 185 -4.79 -19.19 -7.93
N GLY A 186 -3.97 -19.99 -7.24
CA GLY A 186 -2.55 -20.12 -7.53
C GLY A 186 -1.67 -18.97 -7.01
N GLN A 187 -2.21 -18.09 -6.17
CA GLN A 187 -1.54 -16.86 -5.69
C GLN A 187 -0.29 -17.10 -4.83
N THR A 188 -0.13 -18.30 -4.26
CA THR A 188 1.11 -18.72 -3.57
C THR A 188 1.99 -19.65 -4.42
N THR A 189 1.62 -19.91 -5.67
CA THR A 189 2.41 -20.73 -6.61
C THR A 189 3.50 -19.85 -7.25
N VAL A 190 4.57 -19.59 -6.49
CA VAL A 190 5.69 -18.76 -6.96
C VAL A 190 6.27 -19.35 -8.26
N PRO A 191 6.38 -18.55 -9.36
CA PRO A 191 6.92 -19.03 -10.62
C PRO A 191 8.32 -19.63 -10.48
N SER A 192 8.57 -20.74 -11.17
CA SER A 192 9.89 -21.38 -11.16
C SER A 192 10.95 -20.46 -11.76
N GLY A 193 12.13 -20.40 -11.12
CA GLY A 193 13.24 -19.54 -11.55
C GLY A 193 13.07 -18.05 -11.24
N LEU A 194 12.03 -17.65 -10.50
CA LEU A 194 11.88 -16.26 -10.04
C LEU A 194 13.08 -15.85 -9.17
N SER A 195 13.80 -14.83 -9.62
CA SER A 195 15.04 -14.34 -9.00
C SER A 195 15.26 -12.86 -9.34
N ASN A 196 16.24 -12.24 -8.68
CA ASN A 196 16.57 -10.82 -8.81
C ASN A 196 15.40 -9.89 -8.44
N ILE A 197 14.57 -10.31 -7.48
CA ILE A 197 13.43 -9.53 -7.00
C ILE A 197 13.89 -8.46 -6.03
N ILE A 198 13.39 -7.24 -6.19
CA ILE A 198 13.66 -6.09 -5.32
C ILE A 198 12.41 -5.56 -4.61
N ALA A 199 11.21 -5.94 -5.06
CA ALA A 199 9.96 -5.63 -4.37
C ALA A 199 8.88 -6.67 -4.68
N VAL A 200 7.95 -6.84 -3.74
CA VAL A 200 6.78 -7.70 -3.86
C VAL A 200 5.52 -6.93 -3.47
N ALA A 201 4.40 -7.26 -4.10
CA ALA A 201 3.07 -6.77 -3.73
C ALA A 201 2.05 -7.91 -3.87
N ALA A 202 1.09 -7.97 -2.95
CA ALA A 202 0.08 -9.01 -2.89
C ALA A 202 -1.29 -8.35 -2.98
N GLY A 203 -2.11 -8.82 -3.92
CA GLY A 203 -3.43 -8.29 -4.21
C GLY A 203 -4.56 -9.03 -3.54
N GLY A 204 -5.73 -9.00 -4.18
CA GLY A 204 -6.83 -9.89 -3.82
C GLY A 204 -6.38 -11.36 -3.89
N ASN A 205 -6.24 -11.84 -5.12
CA ASN A 205 -5.83 -13.22 -5.42
C ASN A 205 -4.68 -13.27 -6.45
N ASP A 206 -3.99 -12.15 -6.68
CA ASP A 206 -2.81 -12.06 -7.53
C ASP A 206 -1.59 -11.55 -6.75
N SER A 207 -0.43 -11.76 -7.33
CA SER A 207 0.86 -11.46 -6.74
C SER A 207 1.76 -10.83 -7.80
N LEU A 208 2.47 -9.77 -7.42
CA LEU A 208 3.46 -9.10 -8.25
C LEU A 208 4.85 -9.18 -7.63
N ALA A 209 5.85 -9.32 -8.50
CA ALA A 209 7.26 -9.15 -8.16
C ALA A 209 7.94 -8.21 -9.14
N LEU A 210 8.70 -7.25 -8.62
CA LEU A 210 9.52 -6.32 -9.40
C LEU A 210 10.97 -6.82 -9.41
N ARG A 211 11.53 -7.00 -10.61
CA ARG A 211 12.94 -7.32 -10.79
C ARG A 211 13.82 -6.08 -10.75
N SER A 212 15.10 -6.28 -10.42
CA SER A 212 16.12 -5.23 -10.43
C SER A 212 16.36 -4.60 -11.81
N ASP A 213 15.96 -5.28 -12.90
CA ASP A 213 16.02 -4.76 -14.27
C ASP A 213 14.80 -3.90 -14.65
N GLY A 214 13.86 -3.70 -13.73
CA GLY A 214 12.64 -2.90 -13.94
C GLY A 214 11.53 -3.66 -14.67
N SER A 215 11.63 -4.98 -14.85
CA SER A 215 10.55 -5.84 -15.34
C SER A 215 9.65 -6.33 -14.19
N VAL A 216 8.37 -6.59 -14.50
CA VAL A 216 7.38 -7.07 -13.54
C VAL A 216 6.93 -8.50 -13.89
N VAL A 217 6.81 -9.36 -12.89
CA VAL A 217 6.19 -10.67 -13.00
C VAL A 217 4.90 -10.68 -12.20
N ALA A 218 3.85 -11.26 -12.76
CA ALA A 218 2.57 -11.45 -12.10
C ALA A 218 2.16 -12.92 -12.12
N TRP A 219 1.51 -13.41 -11.07
CA TRP A 219 0.94 -14.75 -10.99
C TRP A 219 -0.28 -14.78 -10.06
N GLY A 220 -1.08 -15.85 -10.14
CA GLY A 220 -2.35 -15.99 -9.42
C GLY A 220 -3.56 -15.80 -10.33
N GLU A 221 -4.63 -15.23 -9.78
CA GLU A 221 -5.91 -14.98 -10.45
C GLU A 221 -5.76 -14.12 -11.71
N ASN A 222 -6.49 -14.46 -12.79
CA ASN A 222 -6.40 -13.73 -14.06
C ASN A 222 -7.75 -13.52 -14.78
N SER A 223 -8.87 -13.73 -14.10
CA SER A 223 -10.21 -13.54 -14.70
C SER A 223 -10.46 -12.14 -15.27
N ASP A 224 -9.80 -11.10 -14.75
CA ASP A 224 -9.89 -9.72 -15.24
C ASP A 224 -8.58 -9.23 -15.90
N GLY A 225 -7.65 -10.14 -16.22
CA GLY A 225 -6.36 -9.81 -16.84
C GLY A 225 -5.31 -9.26 -15.87
N GLN A 226 -5.45 -9.53 -14.57
CA GLN A 226 -4.53 -9.05 -13.52
C GLN A 226 -3.09 -9.53 -13.73
N THR A 227 -2.88 -10.73 -14.26
CA THR A 227 -1.53 -11.25 -14.53
C THR A 227 -1.02 -10.97 -15.95
N ASN A 228 -1.83 -10.32 -16.79
CA ASN A 228 -1.43 -9.88 -18.13
C ASN A 228 -0.57 -8.61 -18.07
N VAL A 229 0.66 -8.73 -17.57
CA VAL A 229 1.62 -7.61 -17.53
C VAL A 229 1.75 -6.97 -18.93
N PRO A 230 1.56 -5.64 -19.07
CA PRO A 230 1.57 -4.98 -20.37
C PRO A 230 2.87 -5.22 -21.15
N VAL A 231 2.73 -5.59 -22.43
CA VAL A 231 3.87 -5.78 -23.33
C VAL A 231 4.69 -4.49 -23.41
N GLY A 232 6.00 -4.59 -23.21
CA GLY A 232 6.93 -3.45 -23.25
C GLY A 232 7.00 -2.64 -21.95
N LEU A 233 6.28 -3.02 -20.90
CA LEU A 233 6.46 -2.43 -19.57
C LEU A 233 7.90 -2.65 -19.10
N SER A 234 8.58 -1.56 -18.79
CA SER A 234 9.99 -1.50 -18.43
C SER A 234 10.27 -0.25 -17.60
N ASN A 235 11.45 -0.20 -16.98
CA ASN A 235 11.88 0.90 -16.10
C ASN A 235 10.92 1.13 -14.92
N VAL A 236 10.31 0.06 -14.42
CA VAL A 236 9.43 0.12 -13.24
C VAL A 236 10.30 0.28 -11.99
N VAL A 237 9.89 1.20 -11.11
CA VAL A 237 10.56 1.50 -9.83
C VAL A 237 9.68 1.21 -8.61
N ALA A 238 8.35 1.10 -8.79
CA ALA A 238 7.45 0.65 -7.75
C ALA A 238 6.21 -0.05 -8.33
N ILE A 239 5.63 -0.95 -7.55
CA ILE A 239 4.43 -1.72 -7.88
C ILE A 239 3.41 -1.62 -6.74
N ALA A 240 2.11 -1.65 -7.08
CA ALA A 240 1.01 -1.77 -6.14
C ALA A 240 -0.12 -2.60 -6.76
N VAL A 241 -0.88 -3.29 -5.91
CA VAL A 241 -1.95 -4.22 -6.32
C VAL A 241 -3.19 -3.90 -5.49
N GLY A 242 -4.37 -3.92 -6.13
CA GLY A 242 -5.65 -3.75 -5.46
C GLY A 242 -5.99 -4.93 -4.54
N SER A 243 -6.83 -4.70 -3.54
CA SER A 243 -7.06 -5.64 -2.43
C SER A 243 -8.31 -6.53 -2.60
N SER A 244 -8.82 -6.71 -3.82
CA SER A 244 -10.12 -7.37 -4.07
C SER A 244 -10.08 -8.50 -5.10
N TYR A 245 -11.14 -9.32 -5.12
CA TYR A 245 -11.30 -10.40 -6.11
C TYR A 245 -11.20 -9.93 -7.57
N GLY A 246 -11.41 -8.63 -7.85
CA GLY A 246 -11.15 -7.96 -9.11
C GLY A 246 -10.00 -6.97 -9.00
N SER A 247 -8.78 -7.44 -8.77
CA SER A 247 -7.64 -6.53 -8.54
C SER A 247 -7.22 -5.77 -9.80
N HIS A 248 -6.86 -4.50 -9.63
CA HIS A 248 -6.06 -3.79 -10.62
C HIS A 248 -4.64 -3.59 -10.12
N ASN A 249 -3.73 -3.44 -11.07
CA ASN A 249 -2.30 -3.36 -10.85
C ASN A 249 -1.78 -2.01 -11.27
N LEU A 250 -0.83 -1.47 -10.52
CA LEU A 250 -0.12 -0.22 -10.80
C LEU A 250 1.37 -0.49 -10.87
N ALA A 251 2.02 0.10 -11.87
CA ALA A 251 3.47 0.20 -11.97
C ALA A 251 3.86 1.67 -12.13
N LEU A 252 4.68 2.17 -11.21
CA LEU A 252 5.34 3.47 -11.34
C LEU A 252 6.63 3.28 -12.12
N ARG A 253 6.78 4.02 -13.21
CA ARG A 253 8.00 4.07 -14.00
C ARG A 253 8.96 5.15 -13.49
N SER A 254 10.25 5.00 -13.78
CA SER A 254 11.29 5.97 -13.41
C SER A 254 11.10 7.36 -14.05
N ASP A 255 10.30 7.46 -15.12
CA ASP A 255 9.90 8.73 -15.74
C ASP A 255 8.69 9.39 -15.04
N GLY A 256 8.21 8.81 -13.93
CA GLY A 256 7.09 9.29 -13.14
C GLY A 256 5.72 8.81 -13.63
N LYS A 257 5.64 8.13 -14.78
CA LYS A 257 4.36 7.64 -15.33
C LYS A 257 3.85 6.43 -14.58
N VAL A 258 2.53 6.38 -14.37
CA VAL A 258 1.85 5.24 -13.77
C VAL A 258 1.16 4.43 -14.88
N VAL A 259 1.57 3.17 -15.04
CA VAL A 259 0.93 2.20 -15.92
C VAL A 259 0.01 1.32 -15.11
N ARG A 260 -1.17 1.01 -15.65
CA ARG A 260 -2.21 0.24 -14.98
C ARG A 260 -2.75 -0.88 -15.86
N TRP A 261 -3.09 -2.01 -15.25
CA TRP A 261 -3.74 -3.16 -15.90
C TRP A 261 -4.59 -3.96 -14.90
N GLY A 262 -5.26 -5.03 -15.35
CA GLY A 262 -6.23 -5.80 -14.55
C GLY A 262 -7.66 -5.25 -14.65
N ASP A 263 -8.45 -5.44 -13.59
CA ASP A 263 -9.87 -5.08 -13.56
C ASP A 263 -10.10 -3.59 -13.87
N ASN A 264 -11.07 -3.28 -14.74
CA ASN A 264 -11.44 -1.91 -15.13
C ASN A 264 -12.91 -1.58 -14.90
N ARG A 265 -13.66 -2.38 -14.13
CA ARG A 265 -15.13 -2.28 -14.00
C ARG A 265 -15.63 -0.98 -13.37
N PHE A 266 -14.87 -0.36 -12.48
CA PHE A 266 -15.33 0.77 -11.65
C PHE A 266 -14.66 2.11 -11.96
N LEU A 267 -14.04 2.22 -13.14
CA LEU A 267 -13.20 3.38 -13.46
C LEU A 267 -13.62 4.03 -14.78
N PRO A 268 -13.63 5.37 -14.85
CA PRO A 268 -13.82 6.04 -16.13
C PRO A 268 -12.72 5.63 -17.11
N LYS A 269 -13.11 5.40 -18.36
CA LYS A 269 -12.24 5.12 -19.52
C LYS A 269 -11.26 6.26 -19.84
N ALA A 270 -11.38 7.40 -19.15
CA ALA A 270 -10.46 8.52 -19.28
C ALA A 270 -9.08 8.06 -18.81
N GLY A 271 -8.16 8.01 -19.78
CA GLY A 271 -6.81 7.50 -19.66
C GLY A 271 -5.97 8.20 -18.59
N PRO A 272 -4.67 7.87 -18.52
CA PRO A 272 -3.81 8.34 -17.45
C PRO A 272 -3.98 9.84 -17.28
N VAL A 273 -4.37 10.28 -16.08
CA VAL A 273 -3.90 11.58 -15.62
C VAL A 273 -2.39 11.49 -15.81
N GLU A 274 -1.80 12.31 -16.68
CA GLU A 274 -0.35 12.37 -16.81
C GLU A 274 0.18 12.89 -15.47
N LEU A 275 0.38 11.96 -14.55
CA LEU A 275 0.92 12.21 -13.23
C LEU A 275 2.42 12.37 -13.43
N SER A 276 2.91 13.59 -13.23
CA SER A 276 4.33 13.86 -13.13
C SER A 276 4.74 13.91 -11.66
N ASN A 277 6.04 13.66 -11.41
CA ASN A 277 6.64 13.73 -10.08
C ASN A 277 6.04 12.78 -9.04
N VAL A 278 5.48 11.64 -9.47
CA VAL A 278 5.01 10.60 -8.57
C VAL A 278 6.20 9.88 -7.94
N VAL A 279 6.18 9.72 -6.62
CA VAL A 279 7.22 9.02 -5.85
C VAL A 279 6.70 7.74 -5.18
N ALA A 280 5.38 7.56 -5.11
CA ALA A 280 4.75 6.38 -4.53
C ALA A 280 3.35 6.16 -5.11
N VAL A 281 2.93 4.90 -5.16
CA VAL A 281 1.57 4.49 -5.57
C VAL A 281 0.99 3.50 -4.56
N ALA A 282 -0.33 3.53 -4.41
CA ALA A 282 -1.11 2.54 -3.66
C ALA A 282 -2.40 2.21 -4.41
N ALA A 283 -2.93 1.01 -4.22
CA ALA A 283 -4.14 0.54 -4.87
C ALA A 283 -5.07 -0.08 -3.83
N GLY A 284 -6.31 0.41 -3.77
CA GLY A 284 -7.37 -0.17 -2.96
C GLY A 284 -8.24 -1.12 -3.77
N MET A 285 -9.49 -1.36 -3.35
CA MET A 285 -10.39 -2.29 -4.06
C MET A 285 -10.60 -1.90 -5.52
N SER A 286 -10.92 -0.63 -5.73
CA SER A 286 -11.35 -0.07 -7.02
C SER A 286 -10.94 1.39 -7.17
N HIS A 287 -9.98 1.83 -6.35
CA HIS A 287 -9.37 3.14 -6.41
C HIS A 287 -7.85 3.03 -6.32
N SER A 288 -7.19 4.13 -6.64
CA SER A 288 -5.75 4.23 -6.63
C SER A 288 -5.32 5.56 -6.04
N LEU A 289 -4.16 5.57 -5.40
CA LEU A 289 -3.52 6.76 -4.87
C LEU A 289 -2.12 6.92 -5.48
N ALA A 290 -1.71 8.16 -5.66
CA ALA A 290 -0.35 8.54 -5.99
C ALA A 290 0.13 9.64 -5.04
N LEU A 291 1.32 9.46 -4.48
CA LEU A 291 2.04 10.48 -3.71
C LEU A 291 3.02 11.18 -4.64
N LYS A 292 2.96 12.50 -4.72
CA LYS A 292 3.92 13.33 -5.47
C LYS A 292 5.11 13.73 -4.60
N SER A 293 6.21 14.12 -5.25
CA SER A 293 7.43 14.57 -4.60
C SER A 293 7.27 15.83 -3.75
N ASP A 294 6.23 16.62 -4.00
CA ASP A 294 5.86 17.79 -3.20
C ASP A 294 5.04 17.46 -1.94
N GLY A 295 4.74 16.17 -1.73
CA GLY A 295 3.94 15.68 -0.61
C GLY A 295 2.45 15.70 -0.84
N SER A 296 1.96 16.10 -2.02
CA SER A 296 0.54 16.02 -2.37
C SER A 296 0.11 14.59 -2.73
N VAL A 297 -1.14 14.25 -2.44
CA VAL A 297 -1.75 12.96 -2.76
C VAL A 297 -2.83 13.17 -3.82
N ILE A 298 -2.91 12.27 -4.78
CA ILE A 298 -3.98 12.21 -5.80
C ILE A 298 -4.67 10.87 -5.69
N GLY A 299 -5.99 10.88 -5.63
CA GLY A 299 -6.84 9.69 -5.69
C GLY A 299 -7.63 9.66 -6.99
N TRP A 300 -7.80 8.47 -7.58
CA TRP A 300 -8.70 8.27 -8.71
C TRP A 300 -9.38 6.91 -8.64
N GLY A 301 -10.61 6.87 -9.16
CA GLY A 301 -11.41 5.67 -9.28
C GLY A 301 -12.73 5.69 -8.53
N ASP A 302 -13.17 4.54 -8.02
CA ASP A 302 -14.40 4.48 -7.22
C ASP A 302 -14.32 5.47 -6.06
N ASN A 303 -15.43 6.16 -5.81
CA ASN A 303 -15.55 7.17 -4.77
C ASN A 303 -16.79 6.96 -3.90
N THR A 304 -17.34 5.74 -3.88
CA THR A 304 -18.57 5.41 -3.14
C THR A 304 -18.50 5.79 -1.66
N PHE A 305 -17.30 5.74 -1.06
CA PHE A 305 -17.04 6.08 0.34
C PHE A 305 -16.27 7.39 0.52
N GLY A 306 -16.04 8.17 -0.54
CA GLY A 306 -15.17 9.35 -0.48
C GLY A 306 -13.67 9.04 -0.55
N GLN A 307 -13.28 7.80 -0.83
CA GLN A 307 -11.89 7.33 -0.80
C GLN A 307 -10.98 7.99 -1.84
N THR A 308 -11.53 8.43 -2.98
CA THR A 308 -10.75 9.22 -3.96
C THR A 308 -10.89 10.71 -3.77
N THR A 309 -11.69 11.14 -2.79
CA THR A 309 -11.85 12.55 -2.46
C THR A 309 -10.64 13.01 -1.66
N VAL A 310 -9.64 13.50 -2.40
CA VAL A 310 -8.46 14.13 -1.80
C VAL A 310 -8.67 15.64 -1.73
N LEU A 311 -8.12 16.24 -0.67
CA LEU A 311 -8.28 17.64 -0.23
C LEU A 311 -8.45 18.65 -1.38
N ARG A 312 -9.55 19.42 -1.33
CA ARG A 312 -9.72 20.59 -2.18
C ARG A 312 -9.10 21.80 -1.49
N ARG A 313 -8.38 22.61 -2.27
CA ARG A 313 -8.13 24.02 -1.96
C ARG A 313 -9.46 24.74 -2.18
N ASP A 314 -10.16 25.04 -1.09
CA ASP A 314 -11.27 25.98 -1.18
C ASP A 314 -10.65 27.33 -1.52
N MET A 315 -10.79 27.76 -2.77
CA MET A 315 -10.61 29.17 -3.08
C MET A 315 -11.63 29.91 -2.24
N ALA A 316 -11.14 30.73 -1.30
CA ALA A 316 -11.93 31.78 -0.71
C ALA A 316 -12.50 32.60 -1.86
N THR A 317 -13.78 32.39 -2.18
CA THR A 317 -14.58 33.37 -2.91
C THR A 317 -14.66 34.58 -2.00
N VAL A 318 -13.73 35.51 -2.22
CA VAL A 318 -13.85 36.89 -1.78
C VAL A 318 -15.09 37.42 -2.47
N TRP A 319 -16.18 37.60 -1.73
CA TRP A 319 -17.25 38.48 -2.15
C TRP A 319 -16.68 39.90 -2.11
N HIS A 320 -16.47 40.49 -3.30
CA HIS A 320 -16.34 41.93 -3.46
C HIS A 320 -17.73 42.56 -3.61
#